data_AF-A0A3E1D778-F1
#
_entry.id   AF-A0A3E1D778-F1
#
_cell.length_a   1.000
_cell.length_b   1.000
_cell.length_c   1.000
_cell.angle_alpha   90.00
_cell.angle_beta   90.00
_cell.angle_gamma   90.00
#
_symmetry.space_group_name_H-M   'P 1'
#
loop_
_entity.id
_entity.type
_entity.pdbx_description
1 polymer ?
#
loop_
_entity_poly.entity_id
_entity_poly.type
_entity_poly.pdbx_seq_one_letter_code
_entity_poly.pdbx_strand_id
1 'polypeptide(L)'
;MPGLAVVVAISALLLGPIASSLDINHYFSSGQAFRYIHDNVNVLSLKTNTLPGVFEDLPIPHAVNGSLWTLKVEFLVYIATGVIGATCLLPTEGKGWRSILFATVILYLAVRMITVTKAEFDSWNTGLDLFSCQLIGVFILGAIVYTVRHWIPRSGLLVTGLISLTYLLRETSLFLLFIYLSHGYFLLFVATSSFHLLGKRTRINDYSFGVYIYAFPIQQIMVTLAPGISPVSLFLSSLPIVTLFAIASWHFIEKPCLGLKVFYGLESAK
;
A
#
# COMPACT_ATOMS: atom_id res chain seq x y z
N MET A 1 8.73 -9.44 -7.21
CA MET A 1 7.82 -8.44 -7.82
C MET A 1 8.60 -7.71 -8.91
N PRO A 2 8.44 -8.08 -10.20
CA PRO A 2 9.26 -7.54 -11.30
C PRO A 2 9.18 -6.02 -11.45
N GLY A 3 7.97 -5.44 -11.44
CA GLY A 3 7.78 -3.99 -11.53
C GLY A 3 8.47 -3.22 -10.39
N LEU A 4 8.41 -3.74 -9.16
CA LEU A 4 9.13 -3.18 -8.01
C LEU A 4 10.65 -3.12 -8.26
N ALA A 5 11.24 -4.21 -8.77
CA ALA A 5 12.67 -4.24 -9.04
C ALA A 5 13.06 -3.20 -10.11
N VAL A 6 12.24 -3.05 -11.15
CA VAL A 6 12.49 -2.10 -12.22
C VAL A 6 12.35 -0.65 -11.73
N VAL A 7 11.28 -0.30 -11.01
CA VAL A 7 11.13 1.08 -10.51
C VAL A 7 12.25 1.45 -9.53
N VAL A 8 12.66 0.52 -8.67
CA VAL A 8 13.77 0.74 -7.73
C VAL A 8 15.09 0.92 -8.47
N ALA A 9 15.35 0.12 -9.50
CA ALA A 9 16.54 0.27 -10.34
C ALA A 9 16.51 1.59 -11.12
N ILE A 10 15.38 1.97 -11.71
CA ILE A 10 15.22 3.27 -12.39
C ILE A 10 15.46 4.42 -11.39
N SER A 11 14.87 4.34 -10.19
CA SER A 11 15.05 5.35 -9.15
C SER A 11 16.52 5.52 -8.75
N ALA A 12 17.26 4.42 -8.57
CA ALA A 12 18.64 4.47 -8.10
C ALA A 12 19.69 4.71 -9.21
N LEU A 13 19.48 4.18 -10.41
CA LEU A 13 20.48 4.18 -11.48
C LEU A 13 20.26 5.29 -12.51
N LEU A 14 19.02 5.77 -12.66
CA LEU A 14 18.66 6.82 -13.63
C LEU A 14 18.25 8.11 -12.93
N LEU A 15 17.19 8.05 -12.11
CA LEU A 15 16.66 9.25 -11.46
C LEU A 15 17.64 9.81 -10.43
N GLY A 16 18.26 8.94 -9.63
CA GLY A 16 19.19 9.33 -8.58
C GLY A 16 20.33 10.23 -9.09
N PRO A 17 21.14 9.81 -10.07
CA PRO A 17 22.20 10.65 -10.63
C PRO A 17 21.70 11.96 -11.27
N ILE A 18 20.48 11.99 -11.80
CA ILE A 18 19.90 13.19 -12.43
C ILE A 18 19.42 14.20 -11.38
N ALA A 19 18.82 13.69 -10.29
CA ALA A 19 18.20 14.49 -9.26
C ALA A 19 19.10 14.75 -8.05
N SER A 20 20.29 14.14 -7.99
CA SER A 20 21.24 14.30 -6.90
C SER A 20 21.98 15.64 -7.00
N SER A 21 22.25 16.26 -5.85
CA SER A 21 23.16 17.39 -5.71
C SER A 21 24.65 16.99 -5.85
N LEU A 22 24.95 15.68 -5.89
CA LEU A 22 26.31 15.14 -6.00
C LEU A 22 26.73 14.91 -7.46
N ASP A 23 28.03 15.02 -7.72
CA ASP A 23 28.62 14.51 -8.97
C ASP A 23 28.40 12.99 -9.11
N ILE A 24 28.25 12.52 -10.35
CA ILE A 24 27.95 11.13 -10.66
C ILE A 24 28.96 10.14 -10.05
N ASN A 25 30.25 10.50 -9.99
CA ASN A 25 31.27 9.63 -9.39
C ASN A 25 31.10 9.52 -7.88
N HIS A 26 30.76 10.63 -7.21
CA HIS A 26 30.53 10.67 -5.77
C HIS A 26 29.22 9.96 -5.39
N TYR A 27 28.20 10.08 -6.23
CA TYR A 27 26.93 9.38 -6.07
C TYR A 27 27.13 7.86 -5.99
N PHE A 28 27.83 7.28 -6.97
CA PHE A 28 28.04 5.83 -7.05
C PHE A 28 29.13 5.31 -6.11
N SER A 29 30.17 6.09 -5.81
CA SER A 29 31.27 5.65 -4.93
C SER A 29 30.83 5.37 -3.49
N SER A 30 29.76 6.02 -3.02
CA SER A 30 29.18 5.80 -1.69
C SER A 30 28.60 4.39 -1.49
N GLY A 31 28.28 3.67 -2.57
CA GLY A 31 27.56 2.40 -2.56
C GLY A 31 26.11 2.49 -2.07
N GLN A 32 25.60 3.68 -1.72
CA GLN A 32 24.24 3.86 -1.22
C GLN A 32 23.19 3.52 -2.26
N ALA A 33 23.42 3.86 -3.55
CA ALA A 33 22.51 3.51 -4.64
C ALA A 33 22.28 1.99 -4.75
N PHE A 34 23.33 1.18 -4.60
CA PHE A 34 23.21 -0.28 -4.65
C PHE A 34 22.54 -0.84 -3.38
N ARG A 35 22.83 -0.27 -2.20
CA ARG A 35 22.12 -0.63 -0.96
C ARG A 35 20.64 -0.27 -1.01
N TYR A 36 20.29 0.85 -1.65
CA TYR A 36 18.90 1.23 -1.91
C TYR A 36 18.19 0.19 -2.76
N ILE A 37 18.84 -0.31 -3.82
CA ILE A 37 18.27 -1.36 -4.67
C ILE A 37 18.06 -2.64 -3.86
N HIS A 38 19.10 -3.11 -3.18
CA HIS A 38 19.06 -4.33 -2.39
C HIS A 38 17.94 -4.29 -1.34
N ASP A 39 17.85 -3.22 -0.55
CA ASP A 39 16.91 -3.15 0.59
C ASP A 39 15.46 -2.88 0.18
N ASN A 40 15.21 -2.32 -1.01
CA ASN A 40 13.85 -2.14 -1.52
C ASN A 40 13.36 -3.34 -2.35
N VAL A 41 14.27 -4.07 -3.01
CA VAL A 41 13.92 -5.34 -3.69
C VAL A 41 13.73 -6.46 -2.66
N ASN A 42 14.54 -6.47 -1.60
CA ASN A 42 14.35 -7.37 -0.48
C ASN A 42 13.19 -6.88 0.40
N VAL A 43 11.97 -7.31 0.06
CA VAL A 43 10.73 -6.97 0.79
C VAL A 43 10.73 -7.42 2.26
N LEU A 44 11.63 -8.34 2.66
CA LEU A 44 11.81 -8.74 4.06
C LEU A 44 12.69 -7.76 4.84
N SER A 45 13.47 -6.92 4.16
CA SER A 45 14.25 -5.87 4.80
C SER A 45 13.33 -4.70 5.15
N LEU A 46 13.04 -4.50 6.44
CA LEU A 46 12.26 -3.35 6.91
C LEU A 46 13.00 -2.00 6.77
N LYS A 47 14.26 -2.02 6.33
CA LYS A 47 15.05 -0.81 6.12
C LYS A 47 14.70 -0.13 4.82
N THR A 48 14.38 1.15 4.87
CA THR A 48 14.24 1.99 3.68
C THR A 48 15.42 2.93 3.63
N ASN A 49 16.40 2.60 2.79
CA ASN A 49 17.51 3.52 2.55
C ASN A 49 17.06 4.70 1.69
N THR A 50 17.77 5.79 1.83
CA THR A 50 17.64 6.98 0.97
C THR A 50 18.67 6.90 -0.15
N LEU A 51 18.53 7.77 -1.16
CA LEU A 51 19.57 7.97 -2.17
C LEU A 51 20.40 9.21 -1.80
N PRO A 52 21.71 9.20 -2.04
CA PRO A 52 22.59 10.28 -1.59
C PRO A 52 22.36 11.55 -2.43
N GLY A 53 22.10 12.69 -1.77
CA GLY A 53 21.90 13.99 -2.41
C GLY A 53 20.57 14.16 -3.16
N VAL A 54 19.66 13.19 -3.09
CA VAL A 54 18.41 13.20 -3.89
C VAL A 54 17.25 13.75 -3.07
N PHE A 55 16.58 14.78 -3.61
CA PHE A 55 15.35 15.37 -3.05
C PHE A 55 15.50 15.90 -1.60
N GLU A 56 16.66 16.46 -1.26
CA GLU A 56 16.95 16.93 0.11
C GLU A 56 16.16 18.19 0.47
N ASP A 57 15.85 19.04 -0.52
CA ASP A 57 15.17 20.32 -0.33
C ASP A 57 13.65 20.26 -0.59
N LEU A 58 13.08 19.07 -0.79
CA LEU A 58 11.65 18.90 -1.08
C LEU A 58 10.81 18.78 0.21
N PRO A 59 9.49 19.05 0.16
CA PRO A 59 8.62 19.00 1.34
C PRO A 59 8.63 17.67 2.10
N ILE A 60 8.92 16.56 1.39
CA ILE A 60 9.18 15.25 1.99
C ILE A 60 10.63 14.88 1.65
N PRO A 61 11.60 15.33 2.47
CA PRO A 61 13.02 15.23 2.13
C PRO A 61 13.51 13.78 2.17
N HIS A 62 14.49 13.47 1.32
CA HIS A 62 15.16 12.16 1.20
C HIS A 62 14.27 10.98 0.78
N ALA A 63 12.95 11.15 0.74
CA ALA A 63 12.01 10.13 0.29
C ALA A 63 11.97 10.08 -1.24
N VAL A 64 12.63 9.08 -1.82
CA VAL A 64 12.64 8.89 -3.29
C VAL A 64 11.37 8.20 -3.77
N ASN A 65 10.92 7.19 -3.03
CA ASN A 65 9.69 6.47 -3.30
C ASN A 65 9.01 6.10 -1.98
N GLY A 66 8.15 6.99 -1.49
CA GLY A 66 7.39 6.83 -0.26
C GLY A 66 6.30 5.75 -0.34
N SER A 67 6.02 5.17 -1.50
CA SER A 67 5.10 4.03 -1.58
C SER A 67 5.74 2.75 -1.02
N LEU A 68 7.05 2.55 -1.23
CA LEU A 68 7.67 1.21 -1.06
C LEU A 68 7.62 0.63 0.35
N TRP A 69 7.52 1.46 1.39
CA TRP A 69 7.52 0.96 2.77
C TRP A 69 6.27 0.14 3.09
N THR A 70 5.09 0.49 2.55
CA THR A 70 3.87 -0.27 2.86
C THR A 70 3.84 -1.63 2.17
N LEU A 71 4.51 -1.79 1.01
CA LEU A 71 4.65 -3.08 0.32
C LEU A 71 5.31 -4.15 1.18
N LYS A 72 6.26 -3.74 2.03
CA LYS A 72 6.97 -4.65 2.95
C LYS A 72 6.01 -5.19 3.98
N VAL A 73 5.23 -4.31 4.59
CA VAL A 73 4.19 -4.68 5.56
C VAL A 73 3.13 -5.56 4.89
N GLU A 74 2.67 -5.18 3.70
CA GLU A 74 1.70 -5.93 2.90
C GLU A 74 2.18 -7.36 2.59
N PHE A 75 3.43 -7.51 2.16
CA PHE A 75 4.02 -8.81 1.88
C PHE A 75 4.08 -9.70 3.14
N LEU A 76 4.46 -9.13 4.28
CA LEU A 76 4.51 -9.85 5.55
C LEU A 76 3.12 -10.31 6.02
N VAL A 77 2.09 -9.46 5.92
CA VAL A 77 0.72 -9.86 6.29
C VAL A 77 0.15 -10.91 5.34
N TYR A 78 0.54 -10.92 4.07
CA TYR A 78 0.19 -12.01 3.15
C TYR A 78 0.87 -13.33 3.52
N ILE A 79 2.15 -13.31 3.88
CA ILE A 79 2.83 -14.51 4.40
C ILE A 79 2.13 -15.01 5.66
N ALA A 80 1.86 -14.11 6.63
CA ALA A 80 1.16 -14.47 7.86
C ALA A 80 -0.22 -15.08 7.57
N THR A 81 -0.98 -14.48 6.65
CA THR A 81 -2.28 -15.02 6.21
C THR A 81 -2.15 -16.41 5.60
N GLY A 82 -1.14 -16.63 4.74
CA GLY A 82 -0.86 -17.93 4.14
C GLY A 82 -0.51 -19.00 5.18
N VAL A 83 0.32 -18.66 6.18
CA VAL A 83 0.68 -19.56 7.28
C VAL A 83 -0.54 -19.88 8.16
N ILE A 84 -1.34 -18.88 8.51
CA ILE A 84 -2.58 -19.06 9.29
C ILE A 84 -3.57 -19.95 8.53
N GLY A 85 -3.71 -19.74 7.22
CA GLY A 85 -4.53 -20.59 6.35
C GLY A 85 -4.03 -22.03 6.28
N ALA A 86 -2.72 -22.24 6.10
CA ALA A 86 -2.11 -23.56 5.99
C ALA A 86 -2.15 -24.38 7.30
N THR A 87 -2.16 -23.71 8.45
CA THR A 87 -2.22 -24.36 9.77
C THR A 87 -3.66 -24.71 10.20
N CYS A 88 -4.67 -24.44 9.36
CA CYS A 88 -6.10 -24.61 9.67
C CYS A 88 -6.52 -23.95 10.99
N LEU A 89 -5.79 -22.92 11.44
CA LEU A 89 -6.12 -22.16 12.65
C LEU A 89 -7.32 -21.23 12.42
N LEU A 90 -7.74 -21.06 11.17
CA LEU A 90 -8.99 -20.38 10.83
C LEU A 90 -10.17 -21.28 11.25
N PRO A 91 -11.12 -20.76 12.04
CA PRO A 91 -12.31 -21.51 12.38
C PRO A 91 -13.02 -21.96 11.10
N THR A 92 -13.14 -23.28 10.89
CA THR A 92 -13.99 -23.84 9.83
C THR A 92 -15.43 -23.43 10.05
N GLU A 93 -16.18 -23.23 8.96
CA GLU A 93 -17.58 -22.78 9.01
C GLU A 93 -18.39 -23.53 10.07
N GLY A 94 -18.69 -22.82 11.16
CA GLY A 94 -19.31 -23.40 12.33
C GLY A 94 -19.75 -22.28 13.27
N LYS A 95 -21.04 -22.29 13.61
CA LYS A 95 -21.70 -21.37 14.57
C LYS A 95 -21.29 -21.65 16.03
N GLY A 96 -20.04 -22.06 16.26
CA GLY A 96 -19.51 -22.39 17.58
C GLY A 96 -18.95 -21.16 18.30
N TRP A 97 -18.97 -21.18 19.63
CA TRP A 97 -18.42 -20.12 20.47
C TRP A 97 -16.94 -19.81 20.19
N ARG A 98 -16.17 -20.78 19.69
CA ARG A 98 -14.76 -20.61 19.31
C ARG A 98 -14.56 -19.69 18.10
N SER A 99 -15.45 -19.76 17.11
CA SER A 99 -15.42 -18.88 15.93
C SER A 99 -15.79 -17.45 16.30
N ILE A 100 -16.76 -17.28 17.21
CA ILE A 100 -17.14 -15.98 17.75
C ILE A 100 -15.99 -15.40 18.57
N LEU A 101 -15.40 -16.19 19.49
CA LEU A 101 -14.25 -15.76 20.29
C LEU A 101 -13.07 -15.35 19.40
N PHE A 102 -12.74 -16.17 18.39
CA PHE A 102 -11.68 -15.84 17.43
C PHE A 102 -11.97 -14.52 16.71
N ALA A 103 -13.17 -14.35 16.16
CA ALA A 103 -13.56 -13.10 15.50
C ALA A 103 -13.50 -11.89 16.45
N THR A 104 -13.94 -12.04 17.70
CA THR A 104 -13.88 -10.99 18.72
C THR A 104 -12.43 -10.63 19.07
N VAL A 105 -11.56 -11.61 19.25
CA VAL A 105 -10.14 -11.38 19.55
C VAL A 105 -9.45 -10.70 18.37
N ILE A 106 -9.66 -11.17 17.15
CA ILE A 106 -9.06 -10.59 15.95
C ILE A 106 -9.58 -9.17 15.70
N LEU A 107 -10.87 -8.91 15.95
CA LEU A 107 -11.43 -7.56 15.90
C LEU A 107 -10.84 -6.64 16.97
N TYR A 108 -10.70 -7.13 18.20
CA TYR A 108 -10.06 -6.37 19.29
C TYR A 108 -8.61 -6.02 18.91
N LEU A 109 -7.84 -6.97 18.41
CA LEU A 109 -6.47 -6.75 17.97
C LEU A 109 -6.41 -5.72 16.83
N ALA A 110 -7.31 -5.80 15.85
CA ALA A 110 -7.40 -4.82 14.77
C ALA A 110 -7.65 -3.41 15.30
N VAL A 111 -8.64 -3.25 16.19
CA VAL A 111 -8.98 -1.96 16.80
C VAL A 111 -7.83 -1.45 17.65
N ARG A 112 -7.18 -2.29 18.47
CA ARG A 112 -6.03 -1.90 19.28
C ARG A 112 -4.84 -1.48 18.43
N MET A 113 -4.52 -2.21 17.36
CA MET A 113 -3.43 -1.84 16.44
C MET A 113 -3.69 -0.51 15.71
N ILE A 114 -4.96 -0.18 15.44
CA ILE A 114 -5.35 1.10 14.82
C ILE A 114 -5.30 2.26 15.82
N THR A 115 -5.71 2.02 17.07
CA THR A 115 -5.91 3.06 18.09
C THR A 115 -4.75 3.22 19.07
N VAL A 116 -3.70 2.42 18.92
CA VAL A 116 -2.50 2.53 19.76
C VAL A 116 -1.86 3.90 19.58
N THR A 117 -1.57 4.55 20.70
CA THR A 117 -0.90 5.84 20.73
C THR A 117 0.60 5.67 20.51
N LYS A 118 1.27 6.73 20.06
CA LYS A 118 2.74 6.72 19.91
C LYS A 118 3.45 6.36 21.21
N ALA A 119 3.01 6.92 22.34
CA ALA A 119 3.60 6.64 23.65
C ALA A 119 3.43 5.16 24.06
N GLU A 120 2.26 4.57 23.83
CA GLU A 120 2.06 3.13 24.05
C GLU A 120 2.94 2.30 23.12
N PHE A 121 3.04 2.67 21.84
CA PHE A 121 3.82 1.96 20.85
C PHE A 121 5.32 1.97 21.18
N ASP A 122 5.88 3.14 21.51
CA ASP A 122 7.30 3.30 21.87
C ASP A 122 7.66 2.43 23.09
N SER A 123 6.70 2.14 23.97
CA SER A 123 6.90 1.25 25.14
C SER A 123 7.00 -0.24 24.81
N TRP A 124 6.52 -0.68 23.64
CA TRP A 124 6.47 -2.11 23.31
C TRP A 124 7.82 -2.69 22.85
N ASN A 125 8.80 -1.84 22.51
CA ASN A 125 10.14 -2.23 22.06
C ASN A 125 10.16 -3.36 21.01
N THR A 126 9.27 -3.26 20.01
CA THR A 126 9.00 -4.34 19.03
C THR A 126 9.86 -4.27 17.77
N GLY A 127 10.60 -3.18 17.56
CA GLY A 127 11.33 -2.93 16.31
C GLY A 127 10.44 -2.65 15.09
N LEU A 128 9.11 -2.61 15.26
CA LEU A 128 8.16 -2.16 14.24
C LEU A 128 8.06 -0.62 14.27
N ASP A 129 7.41 -0.05 13.26
CA ASP A 129 6.95 1.35 13.28
C ASP A 129 5.44 1.42 13.56
N LEU A 130 5.00 2.49 14.24
CA LEU A 130 3.60 2.73 14.61
C LEU A 130 2.64 2.62 13.41
N PHE A 131 3.03 3.19 12.27
CA PHE A 131 2.20 3.14 11.06
C PHE A 131 2.10 1.72 10.50
N SER A 132 3.14 0.89 10.68
CA SER A 132 3.09 -0.52 10.28
C SER A 132 2.05 -1.29 11.09
N CYS A 133 1.95 -1.02 12.40
CA CYS A 133 0.90 -1.59 13.24
C CYS A 133 -0.50 -1.15 12.79
N GLN A 134 -0.68 0.13 12.49
CA GLN A 134 -1.96 0.64 11.98
C GLN A 134 -2.36 -0.05 10.66
N LEU A 135 -1.42 -0.23 9.72
CA LEU A 135 -1.66 -0.95 8.47
C LEU A 135 -2.05 -2.41 8.69
N ILE A 136 -1.38 -3.11 9.62
CA ILE A 136 -1.74 -4.48 10.00
C ILE A 136 -3.18 -4.51 10.55
N GLY A 137 -3.53 -3.56 11.41
CA GLY A 137 -4.88 -3.43 11.95
C GLY A 137 -5.95 -3.21 10.86
N VAL A 138 -5.67 -2.34 9.89
CA VAL A 138 -6.57 -2.08 8.75
C VAL A 138 -6.68 -3.30 7.83
N PHE A 139 -5.58 -4.03 7.59
CA PHE A 139 -5.60 -5.27 6.82
C PHE A 139 -6.50 -6.33 7.48
N ILE A 140 -6.33 -6.53 8.80
CA ILE A 140 -7.16 -7.46 9.57
C ILE A 140 -8.64 -7.03 9.52
N LEU A 141 -8.92 -5.74 9.68
CA LEU A 141 -10.28 -5.20 9.56
C LEU A 141 -10.90 -5.50 8.20
N GLY A 142 -10.13 -5.33 7.11
CA GLY A 142 -10.53 -5.71 5.76
C GLY A 142 -10.84 -7.21 5.61
N ALA A 143 -10.02 -8.07 6.20
CA ALA A 143 -10.25 -9.52 6.21
C ALA A 143 -11.52 -9.92 6.98
N ILE A 144 -11.81 -9.27 8.11
CA ILE A 144 -13.08 -9.43 8.86
C ILE A 144 -14.26 -9.00 7.98
N VAL A 145 -14.18 -7.81 7.39
CA VAL A 145 -15.20 -7.26 6.48
C VAL A 145 -15.48 -8.21 5.32
N TYR A 146 -14.44 -8.80 4.72
CA TYR A 146 -14.60 -9.81 3.68
C TYR A 146 -15.34 -11.06 4.18
N THR A 147 -15.05 -11.51 5.40
CA THR A 147 -15.69 -12.70 6.00
C THR A 147 -17.18 -12.46 6.26
N VAL A 148 -17.53 -11.28 6.77
CA VAL A 148 -18.94 -10.93 7.09
C VAL A 148 -19.64 -10.18 5.95
N ARG A 149 -19.06 -10.11 4.75
CA ARG A 149 -19.54 -9.30 3.62
C ARG A 149 -21.01 -9.50 3.26
N HIS A 150 -21.55 -10.70 3.47
CA HIS A 150 -22.95 -11.03 3.20
C HIS A 150 -23.94 -10.31 4.12
N TRP A 151 -23.47 -9.85 5.29
CA TRP A 151 -24.25 -9.12 6.28
C TRP A 151 -24.10 -7.61 6.18
N ILE A 152 -23.13 -7.12 5.40
CA ILE A 152 -22.85 -5.70 5.25
C ILE A 152 -23.79 -5.15 4.19
N PRO A 153 -24.82 -4.35 4.56
CA PRO A 153 -25.72 -3.80 3.58
C PRO A 153 -24.99 -2.76 2.74
N ARG A 154 -25.41 -2.62 1.48
CA ARG A 154 -24.98 -1.54 0.60
C ARG A 154 -25.89 -0.34 0.84
N SER A 155 -25.39 0.69 1.53
CA SER A 155 -26.22 1.83 1.94
C SER A 155 -25.47 3.15 1.84
N GLY A 156 -26.01 4.08 1.06
CA GLY A 156 -25.50 5.46 1.02
C GLY A 156 -25.65 6.17 2.37
N LEU A 157 -26.64 5.79 3.18
CA LEU A 157 -26.80 6.31 4.55
C LEU A 157 -25.67 5.85 5.47
N LEU A 158 -25.14 4.64 5.28
CA LEU A 158 -23.97 4.20 6.05
C LEU A 158 -22.71 4.95 5.63
N VAL A 159 -22.55 5.25 4.33
CA VAL A 159 -21.44 6.11 3.86
C VAL A 159 -21.51 7.47 4.54
N THR A 160 -22.64 8.17 4.44
CA THR A 160 -22.79 9.51 5.01
C THR A 160 -22.75 9.50 6.54
N GLY A 161 -23.28 8.46 7.18
CA GLY A 161 -23.22 8.25 8.62
C GLY A 161 -21.79 8.08 9.12
N LEU A 162 -20.99 7.21 8.47
CA LEU A 162 -19.59 7.00 8.84
C LEU A 162 -18.72 8.23 8.59
N ILE A 163 -18.94 8.94 7.47
CA ILE A 163 -18.22 10.20 7.18
C ILE A 163 -18.57 11.26 8.24
N SER A 164 -19.86 11.43 8.55
CA SER A 164 -20.30 12.36 9.59
C SER A 164 -19.71 12.03 10.95
N LEU A 165 -19.73 10.74 11.33
CA LEU A 165 -19.17 10.28 12.60
C LEU A 165 -17.65 10.47 12.66
N THR A 166 -16.95 10.23 11.55
CA THR A 166 -15.51 10.54 11.43
C THR A 166 -15.24 12.02 11.67
N TYR A 167 -16.03 12.91 11.08
CA TYR A 167 -15.89 14.35 11.28
C TYR A 167 -16.18 14.78 12.73
N LEU A 168 -17.20 14.21 13.36
CA LEU A 168 -17.53 14.51 14.76
C LEU A 168 -16.45 14.03 15.72
N LEU A 169 -15.82 12.88 15.44
CA LEU A 169 -14.79 12.27 16.27
C LEU A 169 -13.37 12.75 15.98
N ARG A 170 -13.18 13.75 15.11
CA ARG A 170 -11.86 14.19 14.60
C ARG A 170 -10.83 14.59 15.67
N GLU A 171 -11.28 15.09 16.81
CA GLU A 171 -10.42 15.49 17.93
C GLU A 171 -10.26 14.39 18.99
N THR A 172 -10.65 13.15 18.69
CA THR A 172 -10.63 12.02 19.63
C THR A 172 -9.71 10.90 19.16
N SER A 173 -9.31 10.01 20.08
CA SER A 173 -8.54 8.80 19.74
C SER A 173 -9.28 7.84 18.81
N LEU A 174 -10.61 7.98 18.68
CA LEU A 174 -11.42 7.18 17.76
C LEU A 174 -11.37 7.67 16.32
N PHE A 175 -10.82 8.86 16.06
CA PHE A 175 -10.73 9.41 14.71
C PHE A 175 -10.08 8.45 13.73
N LEU A 176 -8.93 7.87 14.10
CA LEU A 176 -8.20 6.93 13.24
C LEU A 176 -9.02 5.67 12.91
N LEU A 177 -9.78 5.15 13.88
CA LEU A 177 -10.66 4.02 13.61
C LEU A 177 -11.76 4.37 12.62
N PHE A 178 -12.45 5.49 12.85
CA PHE A 178 -13.57 5.90 12.01
C PHE A 178 -13.14 6.38 10.64
N ILE A 179 -11.96 7.01 10.49
CA ILE A 179 -11.48 7.40 9.18
C ILE A 179 -11.17 6.17 8.31
N TYR A 180 -10.59 5.11 8.86
CA TYR A 180 -10.38 3.85 8.13
C TYR A 180 -11.69 3.13 7.81
N LEU A 181 -12.64 3.06 8.75
CA LEU A 181 -13.96 2.47 8.50
C LEU A 181 -14.74 3.23 7.42
N SER A 182 -14.75 4.55 7.51
CA SER A 182 -15.42 5.45 6.57
C SER A 182 -14.83 5.33 5.17
N HIS A 183 -13.50 5.44 5.03
CA HIS A 183 -12.83 5.29 3.74
C HIS A 183 -13.01 3.89 3.17
N GLY A 184 -12.81 2.85 3.98
CA GLY A 184 -12.96 1.46 3.55
C GLY A 184 -14.37 1.16 3.05
N TYR A 185 -15.40 1.55 3.83
CA TYR A 185 -16.79 1.36 3.43
C TYR A 185 -17.19 2.20 2.22
N PHE A 186 -16.73 3.45 2.14
CA PHE A 186 -16.94 4.30 0.96
C PHE A 186 -16.35 3.66 -0.31
N LEU A 187 -15.11 3.18 -0.25
CA LEU A 187 -14.47 2.51 -1.37
C LEU A 187 -15.21 1.23 -1.77
N LEU A 188 -15.65 0.41 -0.81
CA LEU A 188 -16.47 -0.78 -1.08
C LEU A 188 -17.82 -0.41 -1.70
N PHE A 189 -18.47 0.63 -1.21
CA PHE A 189 -19.73 1.15 -1.75
C PHE A 189 -19.54 1.58 -3.21
N VAL A 190 -18.49 2.34 -3.52
CA VAL A 190 -18.20 2.78 -4.90
C VAL A 190 -17.80 1.60 -5.79
N ALA A 191 -16.88 0.75 -5.34
CA ALA A 191 -16.36 -0.38 -6.12
C ALA A 191 -17.45 -1.43 -6.47
N THR A 192 -18.42 -1.61 -5.58
CA THR A 192 -19.58 -2.49 -5.82
C THR A 192 -20.77 -1.78 -6.46
N SER A 193 -20.68 -0.47 -6.67
CA SER A 193 -21.69 0.26 -7.43
C SER A 193 -21.57 -0.09 -8.90
N SER A 194 -22.69 -0.39 -9.54
CA SER A 194 -22.78 -0.54 -10.99
C SER A 194 -22.62 0.84 -11.68
N PHE A 195 -21.43 1.42 -11.62
CA PHE A 195 -21.07 2.57 -12.44
C PHE A 195 -20.97 2.10 -13.90
N HIS A 196 -22.05 2.30 -14.64
CA HIS A 196 -22.11 1.99 -16.07
C HIS A 196 -21.02 2.72 -16.87
N LEU A 197 -20.49 3.84 -16.36
CA LEU A 197 -19.39 4.60 -16.94
C LEU A 197 -18.07 3.82 -17.09
N LEU A 198 -17.82 2.83 -16.24
CA LEU A 198 -16.58 2.04 -16.29
C LEU A 198 -16.72 0.75 -17.12
N GLY A 199 -17.93 0.42 -17.57
CA GLY A 199 -18.23 -0.72 -18.43
C GLY A 199 -17.96 -2.10 -17.80
N LYS A 200 -18.53 -3.16 -18.39
CA LYS A 200 -18.29 -4.57 -17.98
C LYS A 200 -16.84 -5.06 -18.21
N ARG A 201 -15.95 -4.16 -18.65
CA ARG A 201 -14.61 -4.44 -19.18
C ARG A 201 -13.47 -3.90 -18.29
N THR A 202 -13.75 -3.45 -17.08
CA THR A 202 -12.72 -3.00 -16.11
C THR A 202 -11.68 -4.08 -15.73
N ARG A 203 -11.88 -5.34 -16.12
CA ARG A 203 -10.92 -6.44 -15.94
C ARG A 203 -9.74 -6.44 -16.91
N ILE A 204 -9.60 -5.45 -17.81
CA ILE A 204 -8.72 -5.61 -18.97
C ILE A 204 -7.22 -5.66 -18.62
N ASN A 205 -6.73 -5.01 -17.56
CA ASN A 205 -5.33 -5.11 -17.12
C ASN A 205 -5.17 -4.59 -15.67
N ASP A 206 -4.23 -5.12 -14.90
CA ASP A 206 -3.98 -4.67 -13.52
C ASP A 206 -2.90 -3.57 -13.46
N TYR A 207 -3.32 -2.35 -13.79
CA TYR A 207 -2.44 -1.18 -13.75
C TYR A 207 -2.27 -0.61 -12.34
N SER A 208 -3.07 -1.07 -11.36
CA SER A 208 -3.13 -0.47 -10.03
C SER A 208 -1.78 -0.50 -9.32
N PHE A 209 -1.07 -1.62 -9.47
CA PHE A 209 0.28 -1.79 -8.94
C PHE A 209 1.27 -0.79 -9.55
N GLY A 210 1.25 -0.61 -10.87
CA GLY A 210 2.09 0.37 -11.57
C GLY A 210 1.79 1.80 -11.10
N VAL A 211 0.51 2.18 -11.05
CA VAL A 211 0.11 3.52 -10.57
C VAL A 211 0.68 3.75 -9.17
N TYR A 212 0.57 2.77 -8.29
CA TYR A 212 1.03 2.86 -6.92
C TYR A 212 2.56 3.02 -6.79
N ILE A 213 3.36 2.24 -7.52
CA ILE A 213 4.83 2.28 -7.41
C ILE A 213 5.48 3.46 -8.16
N TYR A 214 4.85 3.95 -9.23
CA TYR A 214 5.38 5.06 -10.03
C TYR A 214 4.85 6.44 -9.59
N ALA A 215 3.75 6.52 -8.83
CA ALA A 215 3.17 7.80 -8.39
C ALA A 215 4.17 8.68 -7.65
N PHE A 216 4.82 8.15 -6.62
CA PHE A 216 5.64 8.95 -5.72
C PHE A 216 6.90 9.53 -6.40
N PRO A 217 7.73 8.76 -7.13
CA PRO A 217 8.89 9.32 -7.81
C PRO A 217 8.51 10.36 -8.87
N ILE A 218 7.43 10.13 -9.62
CA ILE A 218 6.95 11.08 -10.63
C ILE A 218 6.51 12.38 -9.95
N GLN A 219 5.77 12.29 -8.84
CA GLN A 219 5.34 13.46 -8.09
C GLN A 219 6.52 14.22 -7.48
N GLN A 220 7.54 13.54 -6.96
CA GLN A 220 8.77 14.20 -6.47
C GLN A 220 9.46 15.00 -7.57
N ILE A 221 9.64 14.41 -8.76
CA ILE A 221 10.19 15.10 -9.94
C ILE A 221 9.36 16.34 -10.29
N MET A 222 8.04 16.22 -10.31
CA MET A 222 7.14 17.33 -10.66
C MET A 222 7.21 18.46 -9.64
N VAL A 223 7.33 18.14 -8.34
CA VAL A 223 7.51 19.15 -7.29
C VAL A 223 8.88 19.83 -7.41
N THR A 224 9.94 19.11 -7.82
CA THR A 224 11.24 19.72 -8.15
C THR A 224 11.13 20.71 -9.31
N LEU A 225 10.41 20.35 -10.37
CA LEU A 225 10.27 21.17 -11.58
C LEU A 225 9.31 22.35 -11.41
N ALA A 226 8.31 22.21 -10.53
CA ALA A 226 7.33 23.25 -10.21
C ALA A 226 7.22 23.44 -8.69
N PRO A 227 8.20 24.10 -8.05
CA PRO A 227 8.14 24.40 -6.63
C PRO A 227 6.87 25.18 -6.28
N GLY A 228 6.16 24.73 -5.24
CA GLY A 228 4.89 25.34 -4.82
C GLY A 228 3.66 24.89 -5.62
N ILE A 229 3.76 23.89 -6.50
CA ILE A 229 2.60 23.28 -7.16
C ILE A 229 1.54 22.85 -6.13
N SER A 230 0.29 23.25 -6.36
CA SER A 230 -0.80 22.89 -5.46
C SER A 230 -1.05 21.37 -5.47
N PRO A 231 -1.52 20.76 -4.37
CA PRO A 231 -1.83 19.33 -4.33
C PRO A 231 -2.81 18.88 -5.43
N VAL A 232 -3.81 19.71 -5.75
CA VAL A 232 -4.79 19.41 -6.80
C VAL A 232 -4.13 19.46 -8.18
N SER A 233 -3.32 20.50 -8.46
CA SER A 233 -2.58 20.60 -9.71
C SER A 233 -1.60 19.44 -9.87
N LEU A 234 -0.88 19.06 -8.81
CA LEU A 234 0.02 17.91 -8.81
C LEU A 234 -0.74 16.62 -9.08
N PHE A 235 -1.88 16.38 -8.44
CA PHE A 235 -2.71 15.20 -8.69
C PHE A 235 -3.18 15.14 -10.15
N LEU A 236 -3.82 16.20 -10.65
CA LEU A 236 -4.39 16.23 -12.00
C LEU A 236 -3.33 16.09 -13.10
N SER A 237 -2.15 16.69 -12.91
CA SER A 237 -1.06 16.62 -13.88
C SER A 237 -0.24 15.33 -13.77
N SER A 238 -0.04 14.77 -12.57
CA SER A 238 0.69 13.52 -12.39
C SER A 238 -0.13 12.30 -12.82
N LEU A 239 -1.45 12.30 -12.64
CA LEU A 239 -2.32 11.17 -12.96
C LEU A 239 -2.13 10.62 -14.39
N PRO A 240 -2.17 11.41 -15.48
CA PRO A 240 -1.94 10.89 -16.83
C PRO A 240 -0.52 10.34 -17.01
N ILE A 241 0.49 11.01 -16.46
CA ILE A 241 1.90 10.59 -16.58
C ILE A 241 2.12 9.26 -15.86
N VAL A 242 1.68 9.16 -14.61
CA VAL A 242 1.75 7.94 -13.80
C VAL A 242 1.01 6.79 -14.49
N THR A 243 -0.17 7.06 -15.06
CA THR A 243 -0.94 6.04 -15.78
C THR A 243 -0.20 5.53 -17.01
N LEU A 244 0.47 6.39 -17.76
CA LEU A 244 1.30 5.98 -18.91
C LEU A 244 2.44 5.05 -18.48
N PHE A 245 3.16 5.41 -17.41
CA PHE A 245 4.21 4.56 -16.85
C PHE A 245 3.67 3.22 -16.32
N ALA A 246 2.51 3.24 -15.65
CA ALA A 246 1.85 2.03 -15.18
C ALA A 246 1.44 1.09 -16.33
N ILE A 247 0.89 1.65 -17.43
CA ILE A 247 0.55 0.90 -18.64
C ILE A 247 1.82 0.33 -19.29
N ALA A 248 2.88 1.12 -19.42
CA ALA A 248 4.15 0.68 -19.99
C ALA A 248 4.76 -0.45 -19.16
N SER A 249 4.85 -0.26 -17.84
CA SER A 249 5.33 -1.30 -16.93
C SER A 249 4.55 -2.59 -17.13
N TRP A 250 3.22 -2.52 -17.05
CA TRP A 250 2.38 -3.70 -17.20
C TRP A 250 2.66 -4.49 -18.48
N HIS A 251 2.78 -3.81 -19.63
CA HIS A 251 2.96 -4.50 -20.91
C HIS A 251 4.38 -5.02 -21.13
N PHE A 252 5.40 -4.32 -20.62
CA PHE A 252 6.80 -4.67 -20.87
C PHE A 252 7.45 -5.50 -19.76
N ILE A 253 6.89 -5.49 -18.55
CA ILE A 253 7.49 -6.09 -17.35
C ILE A 253 6.52 -7.09 -16.73
N GLU A 254 5.41 -6.63 -16.15
CA GLU A 254 4.55 -7.50 -15.35
C GLU A 254 3.85 -8.58 -16.18
N LYS A 255 3.20 -8.23 -17.29
CA LYS A 255 2.46 -9.18 -18.12
C LYS A 255 3.37 -10.27 -18.72
N PRO A 256 4.55 -9.97 -19.29
CA PRO A 256 5.50 -11.01 -19.71
C PRO A 256 5.93 -11.91 -18.55
N CYS A 257 6.30 -11.35 -17.39
CA CYS A 257 6.71 -12.13 -16.23
C CYS A 257 5.59 -13.03 -15.68
N LEU A 258 4.33 -12.58 -15.73
CA LEU A 258 3.17 -13.39 -15.36
C LEU A 258 2.94 -14.53 -16.36
N GLY A 259 3.18 -14.30 -17.65
CA GLY A 259 3.10 -15.33 -18.69
C GLY A 259 4.13 -16.45 -18.53
N LEU A 260 5.26 -16.17 -17.87
CA LEU A 260 6.28 -17.17 -17.55
C LEU A 260 5.90 -18.08 -16.36
N LYS A 261 4.78 -17.84 -15.67
CA LYS A 261 4.30 -18.71 -14.58
C LYS A 261 3.83 -20.10 -15.04
N VAL A 262 3.81 -20.37 -16.35
CA VAL A 262 3.62 -21.74 -16.87
C VAL A 262 4.91 -22.54 -16.72
N PHE A 263 5.22 -22.97 -15.50
CA PHE A 263 5.95 -24.21 -15.18
C PHE A 263 6.01 -24.36 -13.65
N TYR A 264 5.00 -25.03 -13.07
CA TYR A 264 5.02 -25.86 -11.85
C TYR A 264 3.55 -26.15 -11.44
N GLY A 265 2.87 -26.99 -12.22
CA GLY A 265 1.93 -27.98 -11.67
C GLY A 265 0.57 -27.57 -11.10
N LEU A 266 -0.07 -26.48 -11.53
CA LEU A 266 -1.50 -26.24 -11.23
C LEU A 266 -2.29 -25.85 -12.50
N GLU A 267 -2.30 -26.74 -13.48
CA GLU A 267 -3.48 -26.99 -14.31
C GLU A 267 -4.25 -28.11 -13.58
N SER A 268 -5.54 -28.10 -13.29
CA SER A 268 -6.67 -27.50 -14.00
C SER A 268 -7.83 -27.22 -13.03
N ALA A 269 -8.56 -26.12 -13.26
CA ALA A 269 -10.02 -26.16 -13.33
C ALA A 269 -10.47 -24.93 -14.12
N LYS A 270 -11.05 -25.19 -15.29
CA LYS A 270 -11.78 -24.19 -16.08
C LYS A 270 -13.01 -23.70 -15.34
#